data_AF-A0A2G6HZN0-F1
#
_entry.id   AF-A0A2G6HZN0-F1
#
_cell.length_a   1.000
_cell.length_b   1.000
_cell.length_c   1.000
_cell.angle_alpha   90.00
_cell.angle_beta   90.00
_cell.angle_gamma   90.00
#
_symmetry.space_group_name_H-M   'P 1'
#
loop_
_entity.id
_entity.type
_entity.pdbx_description
1 polymer ?
#
loop_
_entity_poly.entity_id
_entity_poly.type
_entity_poly.pdbx_seq_one_letter_code
_entity_poly.pdbx_strand_id
1 'polypeptide(L)'
;MNERDNRLKTIRGIIGSSRIASQEQLLGLLEAQGWSITQATLSRDLKALQVAKVPGGEGGYYYTLSGKGNGNTDEEPAGELVEDFRRGFISLAFSGNLGIVRTLAGHAN
;
A
#
# COMPACT_ATOMS: atom_id res chain seq x y z
N MET A 1 -0.55 12.71 18.34
CA MET A 1 -1.01 11.90 17.19
C MET A 1 -2.20 11.08 17.66
N ASN A 2 -3.31 11.08 16.93
CA ASN A 2 -4.58 10.49 17.41
C ASN A 2 -4.47 8.96 17.51
N GLU A 3 -5.14 8.37 18.50
CA GLU A 3 -5.17 6.92 18.73
C GLU A 3 -5.66 6.15 17.49
N ARG A 4 -6.67 6.71 16.80
CA ARG A 4 -7.14 6.17 15.51
C ARG A 4 -6.05 6.15 14.44
N ASP A 5 -5.24 7.19 14.31
CA ASP A 5 -4.16 7.25 13.32
C ASP A 5 -3.10 6.17 13.57
N ASN A 6 -2.72 5.96 14.83
CA ASN A 6 -1.80 4.89 15.22
C ASN A 6 -2.38 3.51 14.89
N ARG A 7 -3.68 3.31 15.14
CA ARG A 7 -4.37 2.06 14.79
C ARG A 7 -4.37 1.82 13.29
N LEU A 8 -4.71 2.83 12.48
CA LEU A 8 -4.71 2.73 11.02
C LEU A 8 -3.31 2.42 10.47
N LYS A 9 -2.25 3.01 11.04
CA LYS A 9 -0.86 2.65 10.70
C LYS A 9 -0.53 1.21 11.05
N THR A 10 -0.98 0.74 12.21
CA THR A 10 -0.77 -0.65 12.66
C THR A 10 -1.48 -1.63 11.71
N ILE A 11 -2.75 -1.38 11.38
CA ILE A 11 -3.52 -2.18 10.41
C ILE A 11 -2.81 -2.25 9.06
N ARG A 12 -2.32 -1.12 8.56
CA ARG A 12 -1.56 -1.05 7.30
C ARG A 12 -0.29 -1.90 7.37
N GLY A 13 0.45 -1.80 8.48
CA GLY A 13 1.66 -2.59 8.70
C GLY A 13 1.39 -4.09 8.71
N ILE A 14 0.34 -4.53 9.41
CA ILE A 14 -0.03 -5.96 9.48
C ILE A 14 -0.43 -6.49 8.10
N ILE A 15 -1.30 -5.77 7.37
CA ILE A 15 -1.76 -6.20 6.03
C ILE A 15 -0.60 -6.22 5.03
N GLY A 16 0.35 -5.29 5.12
CA GLY A 16 1.53 -5.26 4.25
C GLY A 16 2.59 -6.31 4.58
N SER A 17 2.62 -6.83 5.82
CA SER A 17 3.67 -7.76 6.28
C SER A 17 3.21 -9.22 6.34
N SER A 18 1.91 -9.49 6.21
CA SER A 18 1.35 -10.82 6.42
C SER A 18 0.10 -11.05 5.59
N ARG A 19 -0.11 -12.29 5.14
CA ARG A 19 -1.30 -12.68 4.39
C ARG A 19 -2.47 -12.89 5.35
N ILE A 20 -3.43 -11.95 5.30
CA ILE A 20 -4.59 -11.95 6.20
C ILE A 20 -5.84 -12.38 5.43
N ALA A 21 -6.43 -13.51 5.80
CA ALA A 21 -7.59 -14.09 5.13
C ALA A 21 -8.94 -13.60 5.68
N SER A 22 -8.98 -13.19 6.95
CA SER A 22 -10.23 -12.81 7.63
C SER A 22 -10.07 -11.68 8.66
N GLN A 23 -11.19 -11.08 9.06
CA GLN A 23 -11.19 -10.05 10.10
C GLN A 23 -10.88 -10.61 11.48
N GLU A 24 -11.28 -11.85 11.78
CA GLU A 24 -10.93 -12.49 13.05
C GLU A 24 -9.42 -12.64 13.19
N GLN A 25 -8.74 -13.05 12.11
CA GLN A 25 -7.28 -13.13 12.07
C GLN A 25 -6.64 -11.76 12.32
N LEU A 26 -7.16 -10.71 11.66
CA LEU A 26 -6.65 -9.35 11.84
C LEU A 26 -6.88 -8.82 13.26
N LEU A 27 -8.03 -9.13 13.87
CA LEU A 27 -8.34 -8.77 15.26
C LEU A 27 -7.35 -9.41 16.22
N GLY A 28 -7.06 -10.70 16.09
CA GLY A 28 -6.10 -11.38 16.96
C GLY A 28 -4.69 -10.76 16.87
N LEU A 29 -4.25 -10.37 15.66
CA LEU A 29 -2.97 -9.68 15.48
C LEU A 29 -2.97 -8.26 16.06
N LEU A 30 -4.10 -7.57 15.99
CA LEU A 30 -4.28 -6.25 16.58
C LEU A 30 -4.28 -6.32 18.12
N GLU A 31 -4.95 -7.31 18.70
CA GLU A 31 -4.94 -7.55 20.16
C GLU A 31 -3.53 -7.85 20.67
N ALA A 32 -2.75 -8.64 19.93
CA ALA A 32 -1.34 -8.90 20.25
C ALA A 32 -0.45 -7.63 20.20
N GLN A 33 -0.90 -6.59 19.48
CA GLN A 33 -0.27 -5.27 19.41
C GLN A 33 -0.91 -4.26 20.39
N GLY A 34 -1.79 -4.71 21.28
CA GLY A 34 -2.45 -3.89 22.29
C GLY A 34 -3.72 -3.16 21.82
N TRP A 35 -4.26 -3.50 20.65
CA TRP A 35 -5.49 -2.91 20.11
C TRP A 35 -6.71 -3.80 20.37
N SER A 36 -7.51 -3.47 21.38
CA SER A 36 -8.80 -4.11 21.62
C SER A 36 -9.92 -3.33 20.91
N ILE A 37 -10.33 -3.78 19.72
CA ILE A 37 -11.42 -3.18 18.96
C ILE A 37 -12.45 -4.23 18.53
N THR A 38 -13.68 -3.79 18.26
CA THR A 38 -14.73 -4.68 17.73
C THR A 38 -14.57 -4.88 16.22
N GLN A 39 -15.19 -5.96 15.72
CA GLN A 39 -15.28 -6.23 14.28
C GLN A 39 -15.93 -5.06 13.51
N ALA A 40 -16.93 -4.38 14.10
CA ALA A 40 -17.57 -3.23 13.48
C ALA A 40 -16.63 -2.03 13.32
N THR A 41 -15.77 -1.78 14.31
CA THR A 41 -14.74 -0.74 14.23
C THR A 41 -13.69 -1.10 13.18
N LEU A 42 -13.22 -2.35 13.19
CA LEU A 42 -12.26 -2.83 12.19
C LEU A 42 -12.83 -2.72 10.77
N SER A 43 -14.10 -3.07 10.55
CA SER A 43 -14.78 -2.94 9.26
C SER A 43 -14.75 -1.51 8.73
N ARG A 44 -15.04 -0.53 9.60
CA ARG A 44 -14.96 0.90 9.24
C ARG A 44 -13.54 1.35 8.92
N ASP A 45 -12.55 0.85 9.66
CA ASP A 45 -11.15 1.20 9.45
C ASP A 45 -10.60 0.59 8.14
N LEU A 46 -10.94 -0.66 7.83
CA LEU A 46 -10.61 -1.29 6.54
C LEU A 46 -11.22 -0.51 5.37
N LYS A 47 -12.47 -0.04 5.52
CA LYS A 47 -13.12 0.82 4.52
C LYS A 47 -12.41 2.16 4.37
N ALA A 48 -11.98 2.78 5.47
CA ALA A 48 -11.23 4.03 5.45
C ALA A 48 -9.83 3.87 4.83
N LEU A 49 -9.21 2.70 4.99
CA LEU A 49 -7.93 2.33 4.38
C LEU A 49 -8.04 1.81 2.95
N GLN A 50 -9.25 1.71 2.40
CA GLN A 50 -9.51 1.15 1.07
C GLN A 50 -8.90 -0.25 0.90
N VAL A 51 -9.01 -1.09 1.93
CA VAL A 51 -8.55 -2.49 1.87
C VAL A 51 -9.47 -3.28 0.96
N ALA A 52 -8.89 -3.96 -0.03
CA ALA A 52 -9.57 -4.88 -0.92
C ALA A 52 -9.35 -6.32 -0.46
N LYS A 53 -10.29 -7.22 -0.81
CA LYS A 53 -10.16 -8.66 -0.63
C LYS A 53 -9.94 -9.30 -1.99
N VAL A 54 -8.75 -9.82 -2.23
CA VAL A 54 -8.33 -10.36 -3.52
C VAL A 54 -8.21 -11.89 -3.46
N PRO A 55 -8.50 -12.61 -4.56
CA PRO A 55 -8.30 -14.04 -4.63
C PRO A 55 -6.81 -14.39 -4.58
N GLY A 56 -6.51 -15.51 -3.94
CA GLY A 56 -5.19 -16.10 -3.84
C GLY A 56 -5.05 -17.32 -4.73
N GLY A 57 -3.81 -17.67 -5.10
CA GLY A 57 -3.51 -18.81 -5.98
C GLY A 57 -4.10 -20.16 -5.51
N GLU A 58 -4.25 -20.40 -4.21
CA GLU A 58 -4.86 -21.63 -3.65
C GLU A 58 -6.38 -21.55 -3.45
N GLY A 59 -7.09 -20.61 -4.11
CA GLY A 59 -8.55 -20.48 -3.99
C GLY A 59 -9.03 -19.80 -2.70
N GLY A 60 -8.11 -19.34 -1.86
CA GLY A 60 -8.39 -18.48 -0.71
C GLY A 60 -8.56 -17.02 -1.11
N TYR A 61 -8.94 -16.18 -0.15
CA TYR A 61 -8.94 -14.73 -0.31
C TYR A 61 -8.07 -14.10 0.77
N TYR A 62 -7.48 -12.94 0.47
CA TYR A 62 -6.72 -12.18 1.46
C TYR A 62 -6.90 -10.67 1.29
N TYR A 63 -6.63 -9.94 2.36
CA TYR A 63 -6.67 -8.49 2.39
C TYR A 63 -5.41 -7.88 1.77
N THR A 64 -5.62 -6.83 0.98
CA THR A 64 -4.56 -6.02 0.38
C THR A 64 -4.96 -4.55 0.40
N LEU A 65 -3.98 -3.63 0.42
CA LEU A 65 -4.23 -2.20 0.42
C LEU A 65 -4.38 -1.68 -1.01
N SER A 66 -5.46 -0.97 -1.32
CA SER A 66 -5.62 -0.35 -2.64
C SER A 66 -4.73 0.91 -2.75
N GLY A 67 -3.56 0.77 -3.37
CA GLY A 67 -2.80 1.82 -4.06
C GLY A 67 -2.51 3.15 -3.34
N LYS A 68 -1.43 3.19 -2.53
CA LYS A 68 -0.29 4.16 -2.59
C LYS A 68 0.58 3.97 -1.34
N GLY A 69 1.68 3.25 -1.51
CA GLY A 69 2.74 3.14 -0.50
C GLY A 69 3.05 1.70 -0.09
N ASN A 70 4.03 1.13 -0.78
CA ASN A 70 4.89 -0.02 -0.46
C ASN A 70 4.30 -1.43 -0.53
N GLY A 71 4.73 -2.14 -1.58
CA GLY A 71 5.49 -3.38 -1.41
C GLY A 71 4.70 -4.67 -1.41
N ASN A 72 4.87 -5.41 -2.51
CA ASN A 72 4.66 -6.86 -2.66
C ASN A 72 3.21 -7.33 -2.81
N THR A 73 2.69 -7.22 -4.02
CA THR A 73 2.35 -8.41 -4.82
C THR A 73 2.45 -7.99 -6.28
N ASP A 74 3.28 -8.69 -7.06
CA ASP A 74 3.26 -8.71 -8.53
C ASP A 74 1.79 -8.70 -8.96
N GLU A 75 1.24 -7.72 -9.69
CA GLU A 75 1.62 -7.21 -11.00
C GLU A 75 1.06 -5.78 -11.13
N GLU A 76 1.94 -4.78 -11.36
CA GLU A 76 1.71 -3.50 -12.08
C GLU A 76 3.05 -2.72 -12.02
N PRO A 77 3.67 -2.35 -13.17
CA PRO A 77 5.08 -1.95 -13.26
C PRO A 77 5.39 -0.54 -12.70
N ALA A 78 4.49 0.05 -11.92
CA ALA A 78 4.65 1.41 -11.41
C ALA A 78 5.80 1.54 -10.40
N GLY A 79 6.13 0.48 -9.64
CA GLY A 79 7.25 0.49 -8.70
C GLY A 79 8.61 0.53 -9.40
N GLU A 80 8.83 -0.37 -10.35
CA GLU A 80 10.03 -0.39 -11.18
C GLU A 80 10.13 0.87 -12.06
N LEU A 81 9.05 1.34 -12.68
CA LEU A 81 9.08 2.61 -13.43
C LEU A 81 9.48 3.79 -12.54
N VAL A 82 8.99 3.86 -11.31
CA VAL A 82 9.33 4.96 -10.39
C VAL A 82 10.79 4.85 -9.94
N GLU A 83 11.28 3.65 -9.66
CA GLU A 83 12.67 3.41 -9.28
C GLU A 83 13.63 3.68 -10.45
N ASP A 84 13.30 3.22 -11.66
CA ASP A 84 14.04 3.45 -12.90
C ASP A 84 14.07 4.93 -13.26
N PHE A 85 12.92 5.61 -13.20
CA PHE A 85 12.84 7.06 -13.37
C PHE A 85 13.70 7.80 -12.36
N ARG A 86 13.71 7.40 -11.08
CA ARG A 86 14.55 8.01 -10.05
C ARG A 86 16.05 7.80 -10.29
N ARG A 87 16.46 6.67 -10.87
CA ARG A 87 17.85 6.39 -11.25
C ARG A 87 18.28 7.22 -12.46
N GLY A 88 17.38 7.36 -13.43
CA GLY A 88 17.64 8.09 -14.68
C GLY A 88 17.50 9.60 -14.56
N PHE A 89 16.84 10.14 -13.54
CA PHE A 89 16.47 11.55 -13.46
C PHE A 89 17.67 12.50 -13.27
N ILE A 90 17.76 13.52 -14.12
CA ILE A 90 18.76 14.58 -14.03
C ILE A 90 18.12 15.90 -13.61
N SER A 91 17.06 16.35 -14.30
CA SER A 91 16.42 17.64 -14.00
C SER A 91 15.02 17.75 -14.60
N LEU A 92 14.20 18.63 -14.03
CA LEU A 92 12.88 19.00 -14.54
C LEU A 92 12.83 20.52 -14.75
N ALA A 93 12.38 20.94 -15.94
CA ALA A 93 12.15 22.34 -16.27
C ALA A 93 10.76 22.51 -16.88
N PHE A 94 10.15 23.68 -16.69
CA PHE A 94 8.82 23.97 -17.22
C PHE A 94 8.87 25.18 -18.17
N SER A 95 8.13 25.09 -19.27
CA SER A 95 7.92 26.20 -20.21
C SER A 95 6.43 26.26 -20.57
N GLY A 96 5.70 27.16 -19.91
CA GLY A 96 4.25 27.25 -20.05
C GLY A 96 3.57 25.95 -19.60
N ASN A 97 2.83 25.33 -20.51
CA ASN A 97 2.16 24.04 -20.29
C ASN A 97 3.04 22.81 -20.57
N LEU A 98 4.33 22.99 -20.90
CA LEU A 98 5.26 21.90 -21.19
C LEU A 98 6.20 21.64 -20.01
N GLY A 99 6.31 20.37 -19.58
CA GLY A 99 7.32 19.89 -18.66
C GLY A 99 8.42 19.13 -19.41
N ILE A 100 9.66 19.59 -19.31
CA ILE A 100 10.83 18.95 -19.92
C ILE A 100 11.57 18.20 -18.82
N VAL A 101 11.59 16.88 -18.90
CA VAL A 101 12.41 16.02 -18.05
C VAL A 101 13.69 15.67 -18.80
N ARG A 102 14.85 15.83 -18.15
CA ARG A 102 16.12 15.30 -18.62
C ARG A 102 16.46 14.04 -17.84
N THR A 103 16.78 12.98 -18.56
CA THR A 103 17.23 11.70 -18.00
C THR A 103 18.56 11.24 -18.61
N LEU A 104 19.19 10.25 -17.99
CA LEU A 104 20.38 9.57 -18.51
C LEU A 104 20.06 8.86 -19.83
N ALA A 105 21.09 8.66 -20.66
CA ALA A 105 20.94 7.94 -21.93
C ALA A 105 20.31 6.55 -21.68
N GLY A 106 19.29 6.19 -22.47
CA GLY A 106 18.54 4.95 -22.33
C GLY A 106 17.36 4.99 -21.35
N HIS A 107 17.17 6.05 -20.56
CA HIS A 107 16.11 6.17 -19.54
C HIS A 107 14.99 7.16 -19.94
N ALA A 108 14.75 7.34 -21.24
CA ALA A 108 13.74 8.26 -21.78
C ALA A 108 12.74 7.57 -22.74
N ASN A 109 12.85 6.25 -22.90
CA ASN A 109 12.04 5.45 -23.82
C ASN A 109 10.80 4.87 -23.15
#